data_AF-A0A820DKN1-F1
#
_entry.id   AF-A0A820DKN1-F1
#
_cell.length_a   1.000
_cell.length_b   1.000
_cell.length_c   1.000
_cell.angle_alpha   90.00
_cell.angle_beta   90.00
_cell.angle_gamma   90.00
#
_symmetry.space_group_name_H-M   'P 1'
#
loop_
_entity.id
_entity.type
_entity.pdbx_description
1 polymer ?
#
loop_
_entity_poly.entity_id
_entity_poly.type
_entity_poly.pdbx_seq_one_letter_code
_entity_poly.pdbx_strand_id
1 'polypeptide(L)'
;LPFISNHLEYLGNTFPSIVFTRVTKLLVFDILPFEHEFFIRLARFFPFLKDLSVMNLHPQLCKSDSVNYDHNQQYPVIEYPYLDSLHL
;
A
#
# COMPACT_ATOMS: atom_id res chain seq x y z
N LEU A 1 -15.24 26.89 -4.40
CA LEU A 1 -14.11 26.15 -3.79
C LEU A 1 -13.44 25.33 -4.89
N PRO A 2 -12.12 25.40 -5.10
CA PRO A 2 -11.50 24.53 -6.09
C PRO A 2 -11.54 23.10 -5.51
N PHE A 3 -12.19 22.20 -6.22
CA PHE A 3 -12.19 20.77 -5.90
C PHE A 3 -10.76 20.25 -6.03
N ILE A 4 -10.04 20.16 -4.91
CA ILE A 4 -8.74 19.50 -4.87
C ILE A 4 -9.05 18.01 -4.72
N SER A 5 -8.77 17.21 -5.75
CA SER A 5 -8.93 15.77 -5.66
C SER A 5 -7.99 15.22 -4.59
N ASN A 6 -8.57 14.66 -3.53
CA ASN A 6 -7.86 14.01 -2.42
C ASN A 6 -8.01 12.48 -2.46
N HIS A 7 -8.65 11.98 -3.52
CA HIS A 7 -8.90 10.58 -3.79
C HIS A 7 -8.11 10.16 -5.03
N LEU A 8 -7.42 9.03 -4.93
CA LEU A 8 -6.69 8.42 -6.03
C LEU A 8 -7.10 6.96 -6.15
N GLU A 9 -7.49 6.57 -7.36
CA GLU A 9 -7.67 5.17 -7.76
C GLU A 9 -6.50 4.79 -8.64
N TYR A 10 -5.82 3.71 -8.29
CA TYR A 10 -4.59 3.30 -8.95
C TYR A 10 -4.61 1.81 -9.30
N LEU A 11 -4.22 1.50 -10.52
CA LEU A 11 -4.09 0.15 -11.02
C LEU A 11 -2.62 -0.23 -11.17
N GLY A 12 -2.18 -1.23 -10.40
CA GLY A 12 -0.83 -1.76 -10.41
C GLY A 12 -0.03 -1.50 -9.12
N ASN A 13 1.18 -2.04 -9.09
CA ASN A 13 2.11 -2.04 -7.94
C ASN A 13 3.27 -1.02 -8.03
N THR A 14 3.28 -0.19 -9.07
CA THR A 14 4.29 0.84 -9.28
C THR A 14 3.67 2.21 -9.06
N PHE A 15 4.45 3.18 -8.58
CA PHE A 15 4.00 4.56 -8.51
C PHE A 15 5.05 5.42 -9.22
N PRO A 16 4.66 6.57 -9.81
CA PRO A 16 5.65 7.57 -10.15
C PRO A 16 6.36 8.00 -8.87
N SER A 17 7.66 8.31 -8.95
CA SER A 17 8.48 8.77 -7.83
C SER A 17 8.13 10.20 -7.40
N ILE A 18 6.86 10.45 -7.09
CA ILE A 18 6.26 11.72 -6.71
C ILE A 18 5.56 11.52 -5.37
N VAL A 19 5.66 12.51 -4.49
CA VAL A 19 4.94 12.51 -3.21
C VAL A 19 3.56 13.14 -3.39
N PHE A 20 2.52 12.38 -3.09
CA PHE A 20 1.12 12.77 -3.19
C PHE A 20 0.62 13.39 -1.89
N THR A 21 1.10 14.58 -1.56
CA THR A 21 0.79 15.28 -0.29
C THR A 21 -0.68 15.67 -0.09
N ARG A 22 -1.50 15.61 -1.15
CA ARG A 22 -2.93 15.96 -1.09
C ARG A 22 -3.85 14.74 -1.11
N VAL A 23 -3.31 13.55 -1.40
CA VAL A 23 -4.09 12.33 -1.46
C VAL A 23 -4.25 11.81 -0.04
N THR A 24 -5.50 11.73 0.42
CA THR A 24 -5.89 11.22 1.72
C THR A 24 -6.67 9.92 1.62
N LYS A 25 -7.17 9.58 0.43
CA LYS A 25 -7.88 8.33 0.14
C LYS A 25 -7.23 7.65 -1.06
N LEU A 26 -6.88 6.38 -0.90
CA LEU A 26 -6.19 5.61 -1.93
C LEU A 26 -6.87 4.25 -2.07
N LEU A 27 -7.32 3.96 -3.29
CA LEU A 27 -7.72 2.62 -3.70
C LEU A 27 -6.68 2.08 -4.67
N VAL A 28 -6.11 0.92 -4.36
CA VAL A 28 -5.14 0.23 -5.20
C VAL A 28 -5.67 -1.13 -5.60
N PHE A 29 -5.56 -1.42 -6.90
CA PHE A 29 -5.98 -2.68 -7.48
C PHE A 29 -4.86 -3.30 -8.30
N ASP A 30 -4.59 -4.59 -8.11
CA ASP A 30 -3.67 -5.34 -8.98
C ASP A 30 -4.19 -6.78 -9.21
N ILE A 31 -3.72 -7.42 -10.28
CA ILE A 31 -3.98 -8.83 -10.55
C ILE A 31 -3.23 -9.68 -9.52
N LEU A 32 -1.99 -9.32 -9.21
CA LEU A 32 -1.13 -10.03 -8.27
C LEU A 32 -1.18 -9.40 -6.86
N PRO A 33 -0.99 -10.18 -5.79
CA PRO A 33 -0.92 -9.66 -4.43
C PRO A 33 0.21 -8.65 -4.23
N PHE A 34 -0.05 -7.61 -3.45
CA PHE A 34 0.97 -6.63 -3.06
C PHE A 34 1.94 -7.21 -2.01
N GLU A 35 3.24 -6.98 -2.19
CA GLU A 35 4.27 -7.42 -1.24
C GLU A 35 4.71 -6.30 -0.29
N HIS A 36 5.46 -6.62 0.77
CA HIS A 36 5.88 -5.67 1.81
C HIS A 36 6.52 -4.37 1.26
N GLU A 37 7.40 -4.49 0.27
CA GLU A 37 8.06 -3.35 -0.38
C GLU A 37 7.08 -2.34 -1.01
N PHE A 38 5.92 -2.80 -1.46
CA PHE A 38 4.87 -1.92 -1.96
C PHE A 38 4.37 -0.99 -0.85
N PHE A 39 4.09 -1.54 0.33
CA PHE A 39 3.59 -0.78 1.47
C PHE A 39 4.65 0.20 2.00
N ILE A 40 5.95 -0.14 1.94
CA ILE A 40 7.02 0.81 2.27
C ILE A 40 6.98 2.03 1.34
N ARG A 41 6.83 1.79 0.03
CA ARG A 41 6.71 2.88 -0.96
C ARG A 41 5.44 3.68 -0.76
N LEU A 42 4.33 3.03 -0.43
CA LEU A 42 3.05 3.66 -0.19
C LEU A 42 3.12 4.64 0.98
N ALA A 43 3.72 4.24 2.11
CA ALA A 43 3.94 5.13 3.26
C ALA A 43 4.80 6.36 2.90
N ARG A 44 5.79 6.20 2.01
CA ARG A 44 6.65 7.31 1.55
C ARG A 44 5.95 8.27 0.60
N PHE A 45 5.16 7.74 -0.34
CA PHE A 45 4.51 8.55 -1.37
C PHE A 45 3.19 9.17 -0.91
N PHE A 46 2.53 8.61 0.09
CA PHE A 46 1.23 9.08 0.59
C PHE A 46 1.31 9.42 2.09
N PRO A 47 2.07 10.45 2.49
CA PRO A 47 2.38 10.73 3.89
C PRO A 47 1.16 11.17 4.73
N PHE A 48 0.04 11.55 4.09
CA PHE A 48 -1.19 12.00 4.76
C PHE A 48 -2.38 11.08 4.48
N LEU A 49 -2.10 9.81 4.17
CA LEU A 49 -3.14 8.83 3.86
C LEU A 49 -4.00 8.54 5.10
N LYS A 50 -5.32 8.60 4.90
CA LYS A 50 -6.34 8.33 5.92
C LYS A 50 -7.16 7.09 5.63
N ASP A 51 -7.37 6.80 4.36
CA ASP A 51 -8.17 5.67 3.90
C ASP A 51 -7.37 4.90 2.85
N LEU A 52 -7.05 3.65 3.15
CA LEU A 52 -6.37 2.74 2.24
C LEU A 52 -7.27 1.54 1.96
N SER A 53 -7.65 1.38 0.70
CA SER A 53 -8.30 0.18 0.18
C SER A 53 -7.37 -0.55 -0.77
N VAL A 54 -7.02 -1.78 -0.42
CA VAL A 54 -6.18 -2.67 -1.23
C VAL A 54 -7.06 -3.78 -1.75
N MET A 55 -6.97 -4.06 -3.04
CA MET A 55 -7.69 -5.15 -3.66
C MET A 55 -6.76 -5.89 -4.63
N ASN A 56 -6.72 -7.21 -4.55
CA ASN A 56 -6.01 -8.05 -5.50
C ASN A 56 -6.95 -9.12 -6.06
N LEU A 57 -6.85 -9.38 -7.37
CA LEU A 57 -7.71 -10.36 -8.04
C LEU A 57 -7.37 -11.79 -7.59
N HIS A 58 -6.08 -12.12 -7.53
CA HIS A 58 -5.63 -13.41 -7.04
C HIS A 58 -5.35 -13.36 -5.54
N PRO A 59 -5.73 -14.39 -4.77
CA PRO A 59 -5.41 -14.43 -3.35
C PRO A 59 -3.90 -14.47 -3.15
N GLN A 60 -3.44 -13.93 -2.01
CA GLN A 60 -2.07 -14.14 -1.60
C GLN A 60 -1.86 -15.63 -1.37
N LEU A 61 -1.03 -16.26 -2.21
CA LEU A 61 -0.60 -17.63 -1.97
C LEU A 61 0.11 -17.60 -0.61
N CYS A 62 -0.39 -18.36 0.36
CA CYS A 62 0.42 -18.72 1.52
C CYS A 62 1.73 -19.26 0.95
N LYS A 63 2.83 -18.52 1.11
CA LYS A 63 4.17 -19.04 0.88
C LYS A 63 4.36 -20.11 1.97
N SER A 64 3.83 -21.31 1.74
CA SER A 64 3.91 -22.44 2.63
C SER A 64 5.37 -22.82 2.79
N ASP A 65 5.95 -22.51 3.96
CA ASP A 65 7.00 -23.25 4.70
C ASP A 65 8.05 -24.06 3.90
N SER A 66 8.51 -23.58 2.75
CA SER A 66 9.61 -24.19 1.99
C SER A 66 10.63 -23.19 1.48
N VAL A 67 10.75 -22.06 2.18
CA VAL A 67 11.90 -21.17 2.09
C VAL A 67 12.48 -21.14 3.48
N ASN A 68 13.80 -21.33 3.62
CA ASN A 68 14.52 -20.91 4.80
C ASN A 68 14.10 -19.47 5.10
N TYR A 69 13.09 -19.29 5.95
CA TYR A 69 12.91 -18.05 6.66
C TYR A 69 14.15 -17.98 7.53
N ASP A 70 15.16 -17.29 7.03
CA ASP A 70 16.21 -16.76 7.87
C ASP A 70 15.45 -16.03 8.97
N HIS A 71 15.42 -16.61 10.17
CA HIS A 71 14.65 -16.11 11.32
C HIS A 71 15.02 -14.67 11.70
N ASN A 72 15.98 -14.08 10.99
CA ASN A 72 16.48 -12.72 11.08
C ASN A 72 15.80 -11.72 10.11
N GLN A 73 14.96 -12.13 9.15
CA GLN A 73 14.19 -11.19 8.31
C GLN A 73 12.92 -10.72 9.02
N GLN A 74 13.10 -10.00 10.13
CA GLN A 74 12.04 -9.14 10.67
C GLN A 74 11.89 -7.94 9.75
N TYR A 75 10.83 -7.94 8.95
CA TYR A 75 10.41 -6.73 8.26
C TYR A 75 10.04 -5.67 9.30
N PRO A 76 10.50 -4.41 9.15
CA PRO A 76 10.12 -3.35 10.05
C PRO A 76 8.61 -3.12 9.97
N VAL A 77 8.01 -2.73 11.10
CA VAL A 77 6.61 -2.29 11.13
C VAL A 77 6.50 -1.04 10.25
N ILE A 78 5.56 -1.04 9.33
CA ILE A 78 5.27 0.11 8.47
C ILE A 78 4.24 0.98 9.18
N GLU A 79 4.60 2.22 9.45
CA GLU A 79 3.73 3.19 10.11
C GLU A 79 3.01 4.08 9.10
N TYR A 80 1.69 4.24 9.30
CA TYR A 80 0.86 5.22 8.60
C TYR A 80 0.25 6.18 9.64
N PRO A 81 0.90 7.33 9.92
CA PRO A 81 0.55 8.17 11.08
C PRO A 81 -0.87 8.74 11.08
N TYR A 82 -1.53 8.78 9.92
CA TYR A 82 -2.86 9.37 9.75
C TYR A 82 -3.92 8.38 9.28
N LEU A 83 -3.61 7.08 9.24
CA LEU A 83 -4.51 6.07 8.72
C LEU A 83 -5.67 5.83 9.69
N ASP A 84 -6.87 6.18 9.26
CA ASP A 84 -8.11 6.02 10.01
C ASP A 84 -8.88 4.75 9.57
N SER A 85 -8.72 4.33 8.31
CA SER A 85 -9.40 3.15 7.74
C SER A 85 -8.48 2.32 6.85
N LEU A 86 -8.56 1.00 7.00
CA LEU A 86 -7.84 0.01 6.21
C LEU A 86 -8.80 -1.09 5.73
N HIS A 87 -8.85 -1.29 4.42
CA HIS A 87 -9.56 -2.38 3.75
C HIS A 87 -8.55 -3.19 2.92
N LEU A 88 -8.53 -4.51 3.11
CA LEU A 88 -7.62 -5.46 2.46
C LEU A 88 -8.42 -6.56 1.76
#